data_AF-A0A380DKB1-F1
#
_entry.id   AF-A0A380DKB1-F1
#
_cell.length_a   1.000
_cell.length_b   1.000
_cell.length_c   1.000
_cell.angle_alpha   90.00
_cell.angle_beta   90.00
_cell.angle_gamma   90.00
#
_symmetry.space_group_name_H-M   'P 1'
#
loop_
_entity.id
_entity.type
_entity.pdbx_description
1 polymer ?
#
loop_
_entity_poly.entity_id
_entity_poly.type
_entity_poly.pdbx_seq_one_letter_code
_entity_poly.pdbx_strand_id
1 'polypeptide(L)'
;MSIDMYLDRSRNQASSVGNLSQTMNSNYDALEKAITQFINDDALKGKAYTSAKQFFSTVLIPLSTSMKTLSDLTKQACDNFVSRYTSEVDSISLKESELEEDIRSLSQQITPI
;
A
#
# COMPACT_ATOMS: atom_id res chain seq x y z
N MET A 1 -0.69 -24.04 15.52
CA MET A 1 -0.50 -22.57 15.55
C MET A 1 -1.87 -21.99 15.27
N SER A 2 -2.38 -21.09 16.11
CA SER A 2 -3.67 -20.39 15.90
C SER A 2 -3.43 -19.17 15.02
N ILE A 3 -4.40 -18.82 14.17
CA ILE A 3 -4.42 -17.57 13.42
C ILE A 3 -5.18 -16.51 14.23
N ASP A 4 -4.52 -15.38 14.45
CA ASP A 4 -5.09 -14.20 15.11
C ASP A 4 -5.17 -13.04 14.11
N MET A 5 -6.38 -12.52 13.90
CA MET A 5 -6.62 -11.32 13.10
C MET A 5 -7.06 -10.16 13.99
N TYR A 6 -6.29 -9.07 13.91
CA TYR A 6 -6.58 -7.80 14.58
C TYR A 6 -7.09 -6.79 13.56
N LEU A 7 -8.38 -6.86 13.24
CA LEU A 7 -8.97 -6.14 12.10
C LEU A 7 -8.78 -4.62 12.19
N ASP A 8 -8.91 -4.02 13.37
CA ASP A 8 -8.73 -2.58 13.52
C ASP A 8 -7.28 -2.14 13.31
N ARG A 9 -6.30 -2.98 13.66
CA ARG A 9 -4.89 -2.71 13.35
C ARG A 9 -4.65 -2.74 11.84
N SER A 10 -5.25 -3.70 11.14
CA SER A 10 -5.15 -3.81 9.69
C SER A 10 -5.84 -2.64 8.97
N ARG A 11 -7.01 -2.19 9.46
CA ARG A 11 -7.68 -0.97 8.98
C ARG A 11 -6.81 0.27 9.17
N ASN A 12 -6.21 0.42 10.35
CA ASN A 12 -5.30 1.53 10.64
C ASN A 12 -4.06 1.49 9.74
N GLN A 13 -3.51 0.31 9.47
CA GLN A 13 -2.38 0.14 8.55
C GLN A 13 -2.78 0.53 7.12
N ALA A 14 -3.94 0.06 6.62
CA ALA A 14 -4.45 0.41 5.31
C ALA A 14 -4.64 1.92 5.15
N SER A 15 -5.25 2.59 6.15
CA SER A 15 -5.38 4.05 6.18
C SER A 15 -4.03 4.77 6.18
N SER A 16 -3.08 4.31 7.00
CA SER A 16 -1.74 4.91 7.09
C SER A 16 -0.97 4.79 5.77
N VAL A 17 -1.02 3.62 5.14
CA VAL A 17 -0.41 3.38 3.83
C VAL A 17 -1.12 4.21 2.74
N GLY A 18 -2.45 4.34 2.82
CA GLY A 18 -3.23 5.19 1.91
C GLY A 18 -2.79 6.66 1.96
N ASN A 19 -2.63 7.22 3.17
CA ASN A 19 -2.14 8.59 3.36
C ASN A 19 -0.70 8.77 2.84
N LEU A 20 0.16 7.78 3.08
CA LEU A 20 1.53 7.78 2.56
C LEU A 20 1.54 7.75 1.04
N SER A 21 0.74 6.87 0.42
CA SER A 21 0.61 6.77 -1.04
C SER A 21 0.13 8.07 -1.68
N GLN A 22 -0.87 8.73 -1.09
CA GLN A 22 -1.33 10.04 -1.55
C GLN A 22 -0.23 11.12 -1.48
N THR A 23 0.55 11.10 -0.39
CA THR A 23 1.70 12.01 -0.21
C THR A 23 2.80 11.73 -1.24
N MET A 24 3.15 10.45 -1.44
CA MET A 24 4.13 10.03 -2.45
C MET A 24 3.69 10.44 -3.85
N ASN A 25 2.42 10.23 -4.22
CA ASN A 25 1.90 10.62 -5.53
C ASN A 25 2.04 12.12 -5.77
N SER A 26 1.69 12.96 -4.78
CA SER A 26 1.84 14.41 -4.86
C SER A 26 3.30 14.85 -5.02
N ASN A 27 4.22 14.18 -4.30
CA ASN A 27 5.65 14.46 -4.40
C ASN A 27 6.24 14.02 -5.74
N TYR A 28 5.82 12.88 -6.27
CA TYR A 28 6.27 12.41 -7.59
C TYR A 28 5.73 13.28 -8.72
N ASP A 29 4.49 13.78 -8.62
CA ASP A 29 3.95 14.74 -9.59
C ASP A 29 4.74 16.06 -9.59
N ALA A 30 5.11 16.55 -8.40
CA ALA A 30 5.97 17.73 -8.28
C ALA A 30 7.38 17.48 -8.83
N LEU A 31 7.96 16.30 -8.57
CA LEU A 31 9.25 15.89 -9.11
C LEU A 31 9.22 15.82 -10.64
N GLU A 32 8.24 15.12 -11.22
CA GLU A 32 8.09 14.98 -12.66
C GLU A 32 7.95 16.34 -13.35
N LYS A 33 7.17 17.26 -12.75
CA LYS A 33 7.06 18.65 -13.22
C LYS A 33 8.40 19.36 -13.22
N ALA A 34 9.16 19.27 -12.12
CA ALA A 34 10.48 19.91 -12.01
C ALA A 34 11.49 19.33 -13.02
N ILE A 35 11.49 18.01 -13.19
CA ILE A 35 12.34 17.33 -14.17
C ILE A 35 11.97 17.75 -15.59
N THR A 36 10.68 17.83 -15.91
CA THR A 36 10.19 18.26 -17.23
C THR A 36 10.61 19.71 -17.53
N GLN A 37 10.50 20.60 -16.55
CA GLN A 37 10.98 21.98 -16.68
C GLN A 37 12.50 22.02 -16.93
N PHE A 38 13.28 21.26 -16.17
CA PHE A 38 14.72 21.17 -16.33
C PHE A 38 15.15 20.65 -17.71
N ILE A 39 14.51 19.59 -18.20
CA ILE A 39 14.83 19.00 -19.51
C ILE A 39 14.53 19.99 -20.65
N ASN A 40 13.43 20.72 -20.55
CA ASN A 40 12.99 21.66 -21.57
C ASN A 40 13.61 23.06 -21.46
N ASP A 41 14.50 23.32 -20.49
CA ASP A 41 15.14 24.64 -20.33
C ASP A 41 16.18 24.91 -21.44
N ASP A 42 15.91 25.86 -22.33
CA ASP A 42 16.81 26.18 -23.44
C ASP A 42 18.06 26.98 -23.03
N ALA A 43 18.11 27.59 -21.84
CA ALA A 43 19.26 28.34 -21.36
C ALA A 43 20.38 27.40 -20.86
N LEU A 44 20.02 26.23 -20.31
CA LEU A 44 20.97 25.23 -19.81
C LEU A 44 21.57 24.40 -20.95
N LYS A 45 22.79 24.77 -21.38
CA LYS A 45 23.49 24.19 -22.53
C LYS A 45 24.89 23.65 -22.20
N GLY A 46 25.42 22.82 -23.10
CA GLY A 46 26.75 22.23 -22.99
C GLY A 46 26.70 20.77 -22.56
N LYS A 47 27.82 20.05 -22.73
CA LYS A 47 27.87 18.58 -22.57
C LYS A 47 27.37 18.10 -21.21
N ALA A 48 27.69 18.80 -20.13
CA ALA A 48 27.23 18.45 -18.79
C ALA A 48 25.70 18.49 -18.66
N TYR A 49 25.07 19.58 -19.12
CA TYR A 49 23.61 19.71 -19.09
C TYR A 49 22.93 18.75 -20.06
N THR A 50 23.49 18.51 -21.27
CA THR A 50 22.97 17.50 -22.19
C THR A 50 22.95 16.11 -21.55
N SER A 51 24.06 15.68 -20.93
CA SER A 51 24.13 14.40 -20.23
C SER A 51 23.17 14.33 -19.05
N ALA A 52 23.04 15.41 -18.28
CA ALA A 52 22.10 15.46 -17.16
C ALA A 52 20.65 15.34 -17.66
N LYS A 53 20.23 16.13 -18.65
CA LYS A 53 18.87 16.05 -19.21
C LYS A 53 18.56 14.65 -19.74
N GLN A 54 19.51 14.02 -20.43
CA GLN A 54 19.38 12.63 -20.89
C GLN A 54 19.22 11.65 -19.72
N PHE A 55 20.04 11.76 -18.68
CA PHE A 55 19.95 10.91 -17.49
C PHE A 55 18.59 11.07 -16.79
N PHE A 56 18.15 12.31 -16.56
CA PHE A 56 16.88 12.60 -15.92
C PHE A 56 15.70 12.04 -16.72
N SER A 57 15.72 12.22 -18.05
CA SER A 57 14.68 11.69 -18.94
C SER A 57 14.65 10.17 -19.00
N THR A 58 15.81 9.51 -18.99
CA THR A 58 15.93 8.08 -19.28
C THR A 58 15.89 7.22 -18.03
N VAL A 59 16.29 7.79 -16.88
CA VAL A 59 16.42 7.04 -15.62
C VAL A 59 15.45 7.57 -14.57
N LEU A 60 15.50 8.88 -14.28
CA LEU A 60 14.74 9.41 -13.15
C LEU A 60 13.23 9.51 -13.40
N ILE A 61 12.79 9.88 -14.60
CA ILE A 61 11.36 9.86 -14.93
C ILE A 61 10.79 8.44 -14.79
N PRO A 62 11.31 7.41 -15.48
CA PRO A 62 10.79 6.05 -15.31
C PRO A 62 10.84 5.55 -13.86
N LEU A 63 11.92 5.83 -13.13
CA LEU A 63 12.04 5.44 -11.73
C LEU A 63 10.98 6.09 -10.83
N SER A 64 10.70 7.38 -11.04
CA SER A 64 9.63 8.12 -10.36
C SER A 64 8.27 7.46 -10.61
N THR A 65 7.96 7.14 -11.86
CA THR A 65 6.71 6.45 -12.24
C THR A 65 6.61 5.06 -11.62
N SER A 66 7.70 4.29 -11.58
CA SER A 66 7.73 2.97 -10.95
C SER A 66 7.48 3.06 -9.44
N MET A 67 8.09 4.02 -8.75
CA MET A 67 7.89 4.22 -7.31
C MET A 67 6.45 4.66 -6.98
N LYS A 68 5.88 5.53 -7.82
CA LYS A 68 4.46 5.92 -7.74
C LYS A 68 3.55 4.70 -7.84
N THR A 69 3.78 3.88 -8.88
CA THR A 69 3.03 2.63 -9.11
C THR A 69 3.16 1.66 -7.94
N LEU A 70 4.38 1.47 -7.41
CA LEU A 70 4.62 0.61 -6.25
C LEU A 70 3.85 1.07 -5.02
N SER A 71 3.78 2.39 -4.79
CA SER A 71 3.03 2.97 -3.69
C SER A 71 1.52 2.67 -3.81
N ASP A 72 0.97 2.84 -5.00
CA ASP A 72 -0.45 2.55 -5.28
C ASP A 72 -0.78 1.06 -5.14
N LEU A 73 0.10 0.18 -5.61
CA LEU A 73 -0.06 -1.28 -5.45
C LEU A 73 0.04 -1.70 -3.98
N THR A 74 0.91 -1.07 -3.20
CA THR A 74 1.05 -1.36 -1.76
C THR A 74 -0.20 -0.95 -1.00
N LYS A 75 -0.75 0.24 -1.31
CA LYS A 75 -2.04 0.68 -0.79
C LYS A 75 -3.15 -0.33 -1.14
N GLN A 76 -3.26 -0.70 -2.42
CA GLN A 76 -4.26 -1.64 -2.88
C GLN A 76 -4.16 -3.00 -2.16
N ALA A 77 -2.95 -3.49 -1.90
CA ALA A 77 -2.74 -4.74 -1.17
C ALA A 77 -3.26 -4.65 0.28
N CYS A 78 -3.02 -3.53 0.98
CA CYS A 78 -3.54 -3.32 2.33
C CYS A 78 -5.07 -3.20 2.34
N ASP A 79 -5.65 -2.44 1.42
CA ASP A 79 -7.10 -2.28 1.29
C ASP A 79 -7.78 -3.63 0.97
N ASN A 80 -7.19 -4.40 0.04
CA ASN A 80 -7.69 -5.73 -0.31
C ASN A 80 -7.61 -6.71 0.85
N PHE A 81 -6.52 -6.66 1.65
CA PHE A 81 -6.40 -7.53 2.82
C PHE A 81 -7.54 -7.30 3.82
N VAL A 82 -7.85 -6.04 4.13
CA VAL A 82 -8.97 -5.67 5.01
C VAL A 82 -10.31 -6.08 4.39
N SER A 83 -10.54 -5.72 3.12
CA SER A 83 -11.82 -5.99 2.46
C SER A 83 -12.11 -7.48 2.34
N ARG A 84 -11.11 -8.29 1.97
CA ARG A 84 -11.28 -9.73 1.82
C ARG A 84 -11.56 -10.41 3.15
N TYR A 85 -10.84 -10.02 4.20
CA TYR A 85 -11.13 -10.53 5.54
C TYR A 85 -12.58 -10.20 5.95
N THR A 86 -13.02 -8.95 5.75
CA THR A 86 -14.38 -8.54 6.09
C THR A 86 -15.46 -9.23 5.28
N SER A 87 -15.21 -9.59 4.02
CA SER A 87 -16.19 -10.29 3.18
C SER A 87 -16.19 -11.81 3.35
N GLU A 88 -15.02 -12.42 3.64
CA GLU A 88 -14.83 -13.87 3.64
C GLU A 88 -14.82 -14.47 5.05
N VAL A 89 -14.52 -13.69 6.09
CA VAL A 89 -14.34 -14.19 7.46
C VAL A 89 -15.30 -13.52 8.43
N ASP A 90 -15.04 -12.27 8.82
CA ASP A 90 -15.88 -11.53 9.77
C ASP A 90 -15.62 -10.01 9.70
N SER A 91 -16.58 -9.24 10.20
CA SER A 91 -16.53 -7.79 10.37
C SER A 91 -15.79 -7.31 11.64
N ILE A 92 -15.39 -8.24 12.52
CA ILE A 92 -14.70 -8.00 13.79
C ILE A 92 -13.31 -8.67 13.83
N SER A 93 -12.53 -8.44 14.89
CA SER A 93 -11.29 -9.19 15.12
C SER A 93 -11.60 -10.63 15.54
N LEU A 94 -10.79 -11.58 15.12
CA LEU A 94 -10.99 -13.00 15.39
C LEU A 94 -9.69 -13.66 15.84
N LYS A 95 -9.78 -14.48 16.88
CA LYS A 95 -8.73 -15.43 17.24
C LYS A 95 -9.28 -16.83 17.09
N GLU A 96 -8.65 -17.62 16.24
CA GLU A 96 -9.10 -18.97 15.89
C GLU A 96 -9.25 -19.86 17.13
N SER A 97 -8.29 -19.80 18.07
CA SER A 97 -8.35 -20.60 19.30
C SER A 97 -9.55 -20.27 20.19
N GLU A 98 -9.94 -18.99 20.29
CA GLU A 98 -11.11 -18.59 21.10
C GLU A 98 -12.40 -19.09 20.43
N LEU A 99 -12.50 -18.96 19.09
CA LEU A 99 -13.63 -19.49 18.33
C LEU A 99 -13.77 -21.01 18.45
N GLU A 100 -12.66 -21.75 18.37
CA GLU A 100 -12.67 -23.22 18.54
C GLU A 100 -13.10 -23.65 19.95
N GLU A 101 -12.69 -22.90 20.98
CA GLU A 101 -13.10 -23.14 22.36
C GLU A 101 -14.60 -22.89 22.55
N ASP A 102 -15.12 -21.79 22.00
CA ASP A 102 -16.55 -21.46 22.03
C ASP A 102 -17.40 -22.54 21.33
N ILE A 103 -16.97 -23.00 20.14
CA ILE A 103 -17.65 -24.09 19.42
C ILE A 103 -17.67 -25.38 20.25
N ARG A 104 -16.56 -25.72 20.91
CA ARG A 104 -16.46 -26.93 21.75
C ARG A 104 -17.37 -26.84 22.97
N SER A 105 -17.37 -25.70 23.64
CA SER A 105 -18.22 -25.43 24.80
C SER A 105 -19.71 -25.52 24.43
N LEU A 106 -20.11 -24.90 23.32
CA LEU A 106 -21.48 -24.99 22.81
C LEU A 106 -21.86 -26.42 22.43
N SER A 107 -20.95 -27.16 21.78
CA SER A 107 -21.17 -28.57 21.40
C SER A 107 -21.42 -29.46 22.62
N GLN A 108 -20.70 -29.25 23.71
CA GLN A 108 -20.89 -29.98 24.97
C GLN A 108 -22.26 -29.67 25.61
N GLN A 109 -22.75 -28.43 25.49
CA GLN A 109 -24.05 -28.04 26.04
C GLN A 109 -25.24 -28.61 25.26
N ILE A 110 -25.10 -28.82 23.94
CA ILE A 110 -26.18 -29.33 23.10
C ILE A 110 -26.18 -30.85 22.93
N THR A 111 -25.10 -31.54 23.34
CA THR A 111 -25.02 -33.01 23.26
C THR A 111 -25.88 -33.62 24.38
N PRO A 112 -26.95 -34.38 24.08
CA PRO A 112 -27.76 -35.03 25.10
C PRO A 112 -26.95 -36.10 25.84
N ILE A 113 -27.18 -36.23 27.15
CA ILE A 113 -26.63 -37.28 28.01
C ILE A 113 -27.10 -38.66 27.53
#